data_AF-A0A1Q3ZKC4-F1
#
_entry.id   AF-A0A1Q3ZKC4-F1
#
_cell.length_a   1.000
_cell.length_b   1.000
_cell.length_c   1.000
_cell.angle_alpha   90.00
_cell.angle_beta   90.00
_cell.angle_gamma   90.00
#
_symmetry.space_group_name_H-M   'P 1'
#
loop_
_entity.id
_entity.type
_entity.pdbx_description
1 polymer ?
#
loop_
_entity_poly.entity_id
_entity_poly.type
_entity_poly.pdbx_seq_one_letter_code
_entity_poly.pdbx_strand_id
1 'polypeptide(L)'
;MLKKIFLSLFLTAQLPLFGQVFKGDWYGNLDAGYKIPLILHIQEIKKNKYSATLDSPSQKRSGLSASEVKAKKDSIFIQFKDLGIEYRAKAVSDGLDGTFRQMGMSFPLKLVADKSVINTEPPKRPQHPKPPFSYKTEEVTFENTQDQITLSGTLTYPAEGNNFKAVVLVTGSGPQNRDEELFDHKPFLVIADYLTKNGIAVLRYDDRGVGKSKGNFSEATVYNFKNDAEAAVNYLKTLSFIDKNQVGVIGHSEGGMVAEILAAQEPQVISFAILLAGPAIPISELMIQQNKDILTLSKAPQQEIDIYLNNMKLLYAKLKAEENCDSKCLLEFMKSNFPDFNEKMMQYSMLAKQTEGKWFKEFIKFDPQVYLEKITIPVLALNGDKDIQVEGKSNLAAVDAGLEKAGNQYYKTFLYPKLNHLFQPCETGAVGEYQQIEITFSEKVLEDIVKWINTLR
;
A
#
# COMPACT_ATOMS: atom_id res chain seq x y z
N MET A 1 -56.01 16.30 70.12
CA MET A 1 -56.32 15.13 69.27
C MET A 1 -56.01 15.49 67.83
N LEU A 2 -54.91 14.95 67.30
CA LEU A 2 -54.49 15.11 65.90
C LEU A 2 -55.49 14.41 64.96
N LYS A 3 -56.04 15.14 63.98
CA LYS A 3 -56.67 14.54 62.80
C LYS A 3 -55.74 14.73 61.61
N LYS A 4 -55.18 13.60 61.14
CA LYS A 4 -54.34 13.48 59.95
C LYS A 4 -55.17 13.80 58.70
N ILE A 5 -54.68 14.74 57.89
CA ILE A 5 -55.14 15.00 56.53
C ILE A 5 -54.29 14.10 55.61
N PHE A 6 -54.93 13.16 54.91
CA PHE A 6 -54.31 12.37 53.86
C PHE A 6 -54.31 13.19 52.56
N LEU A 7 -53.14 13.63 52.12
CA LEU A 7 -52.94 14.26 50.82
C LEU A 7 -52.46 13.18 49.84
N SER A 8 -53.34 12.73 48.96
CA SER A 8 -53.03 11.78 47.88
C SER A 8 -52.33 12.52 46.73
N LEU A 9 -51.00 12.41 46.65
CA LEU A 9 -50.24 12.78 45.45
C LEU A 9 -50.40 11.69 44.39
N PHE A 10 -51.07 12.02 43.28
CA PHE A 10 -50.96 11.25 42.03
C PHE A 10 -49.61 11.56 41.38
N LEU A 11 -48.63 10.68 41.60
CA LEU A 11 -47.36 10.70 40.87
C LEU A 11 -47.58 10.01 39.51
N THR A 12 -47.86 10.78 38.46
CA THR A 12 -47.82 10.25 37.09
C THR A 12 -46.37 9.95 36.72
N ALA A 13 -45.95 8.70 36.91
CA ALA A 13 -44.69 8.19 36.39
C ALA A 13 -44.76 8.21 34.86
N GLN A 14 -44.14 9.21 34.22
CA GLN A 14 -43.80 9.15 32.81
C GLN A 14 -42.74 8.07 32.65
N LEU A 15 -43.15 6.86 32.27
CA LEU A 15 -42.23 5.82 31.81
C LEU A 15 -41.58 6.32 30.51
N PRO A 16 -40.24 6.44 30.42
CA PRO A 16 -39.60 6.75 29.15
C PRO A 16 -39.96 5.65 28.14
N LEU A 17 -40.51 6.05 26.99
CA LEU A 17 -40.76 5.15 25.87
C LEU A 17 -39.42 4.57 25.40
N PHE A 18 -39.12 3.32 25.77
CA PHE A 18 -37.94 2.57 25.32
C PHE A 18 -37.92 2.25 23.80
N GLY A 19 -38.91 2.70 23.03
CA GLY A 19 -38.98 2.51 21.58
C GLY A 19 -38.03 3.39 20.75
N GLN A 20 -37.36 4.37 21.37
CA GLN A 20 -36.48 5.31 20.66
C GLN A 20 -34.98 5.04 20.81
N VAL A 21 -34.56 4.00 21.55
CA VAL A 21 -33.15 3.87 21.99
C VAL A 21 -32.15 3.72 20.83
N PHE A 22 -32.51 2.98 19.77
CA PHE A 22 -31.58 2.67 18.68
C PHE A 22 -31.86 3.42 17.38
N LYS A 23 -33.06 3.96 17.21
CA LYS A 23 -33.45 4.61 15.95
C LYS A 23 -32.67 5.90 15.77
N GLY A 24 -32.01 6.05 14.63
CA GLY A 24 -31.25 7.26 14.30
C GLY A 24 -30.05 6.96 13.41
N ASP A 25 -29.31 8.02 13.13
CA ASP A 25 -28.01 7.96 12.47
C ASP A 25 -26.93 8.01 13.54
N TRP A 26 -25.99 7.07 13.44
CA TRP A 26 -24.92 6.89 14.42
C TRP A 26 -23.56 6.97 13.74
N TYR A 27 -22.70 7.84 14.26
CA TYR A 27 -21.42 8.21 13.68
C TYR A 27 -20.27 7.74 14.56
N GLY A 28 -19.23 7.17 13.97
CA GLY A 28 -18.01 6.85 14.69
C GLY A 28 -16.87 6.44 13.77
N ASN A 29 -15.67 6.41 14.33
CA ASN A 29 -14.49 5.96 13.60
C ASN A 29 -14.15 4.53 14.04
N LEU A 30 -14.15 3.60 13.11
CA LEU A 30 -13.56 2.29 13.32
C LEU A 30 -12.04 2.46 13.26
N ASP A 31 -11.35 2.05 14.32
CA ASP A 31 -9.89 2.06 14.37
C ASP A 31 -9.37 0.67 14.01
N ALA A 32 -8.94 0.51 12.77
CA ALA A 32 -8.35 -0.74 12.24
C ALA A 32 -6.85 -0.55 11.91
N GLY A 33 -6.15 0.28 12.68
CA GLY A 33 -4.81 0.79 12.35
C GLY A 33 -4.86 2.14 11.62
N TYR A 34 -6.06 2.59 11.28
CA TYR A 34 -6.41 3.94 10.82
C TYR A 34 -7.89 4.19 11.07
N LYS A 35 -8.29 5.46 11.10
CA LYS A 35 -9.68 5.85 11.36
C LYS A 35 -10.51 5.75 10.10
N ILE A 36 -11.48 4.85 10.10
CA ILE A 36 -12.50 4.71 9.05
C ILE A 36 -13.81 5.32 9.56
N PRO A 37 -14.26 6.45 9.00
CA PRO A 37 -15.57 7.00 9.34
C PRO A 37 -16.67 6.02 8.91
N LEU A 38 -17.53 5.64 9.85
CA LEU A 38 -18.70 4.81 9.62
C LEU A 38 -19.97 5.57 10.01
N ILE A 39 -21.02 5.39 9.21
CA ILE A 39 -22.36 5.90 9.51
C ILE A 39 -23.32 4.72 9.53
N LEU A 40 -23.88 4.44 10.69
CA LEU A 40 -24.88 3.39 10.87
C LEU A 40 -26.26 4.02 10.96
N HIS A 41 -27.09 3.75 9.98
CA HIS A 41 -28.48 4.21 9.92
C HIS A 41 -29.37 3.11 10.46
N ILE A 42 -30.14 3.39 11.52
CA ILE A 42 -31.06 2.43 12.12
C ILE A 42 -32.49 2.97 12.02
N GLN A 43 -33.36 2.20 11.38
CA GLN A 43 -34.77 2.52 11.23
C GLN A 43 -35.63 1.50 11.96
N GLU A 44 -36.70 1.96 12.61
CA GLU A 44 -37.72 1.06 13.19
C GLU A 44 -38.79 0.78 12.13
N ILE A 45 -38.92 -0.49 11.71
CA ILE A 45 -39.88 -0.91 10.67
C ILE A 45 -41.24 -1.25 11.28
N LYS A 46 -41.23 -1.87 12.47
CA LYS A 46 -42.40 -2.18 13.29
C LYS A 46 -41.96 -2.10 14.76
N LYS A 47 -42.89 -1.98 15.71
CA LYS A 47 -42.58 -1.89 17.15
C LYS A 47 -41.50 -2.91 17.57
N ASN A 48 -40.34 -2.43 18.01
CA ASN A 48 -39.16 -3.21 18.41
C ASN A 48 -38.54 -4.10 17.32
N LYS A 49 -38.79 -3.82 16.04
CA LYS A 49 -38.15 -4.45 14.87
C LYS A 49 -37.48 -3.39 14.03
N TYR A 50 -36.20 -3.58 13.75
CA TYR A 50 -35.35 -2.59 13.10
C TYR A 50 -34.79 -3.11 11.78
N SER A 51 -34.46 -2.18 10.89
CA SER A 51 -33.51 -2.37 9.78
C SER A 51 -32.31 -1.46 10.03
N ALA A 52 -31.19 -1.80 9.39
CA ALA A 52 -30.02 -0.95 9.40
C ALA A 52 -29.32 -0.92 8.04
N THR A 53 -28.71 0.22 7.72
CA THR A 53 -27.73 0.34 6.64
C THR A 53 -26.43 0.94 7.18
N LEU A 54 -25.31 0.62 6.53
CA LEU A 54 -23.98 1.10 6.87
C LEU A 54 -23.39 1.86 5.68
N ASP A 55 -22.86 3.04 5.97
CA ASP A 55 -22.06 3.82 5.04
C ASP A 55 -20.61 3.87 5.53
N SER A 56 -19.69 3.84 4.57
CA SER A 56 -18.25 4.06 4.77
C SER A 56 -17.82 5.14 3.78
N PRO A 57 -17.99 6.44 4.14
CA PRO A 57 -17.78 7.56 3.22
C PRO A 57 -16.38 7.62 2.63
N SER A 58 -15.35 7.38 3.44
CA SER A 58 -13.94 7.39 2.98
C SER A 58 -13.64 6.27 1.98
N GLN A 59 -14.45 5.21 1.96
CA GLN A 59 -14.34 4.09 1.02
C GLN A 59 -15.34 4.21 -0.15
N LYS A 60 -16.07 5.33 -0.26
CA LYS A 60 -17.08 5.61 -1.30
C LYS A 60 -18.15 4.51 -1.37
N ARG A 61 -18.52 3.90 -0.24
CA ARG A 61 -19.61 2.92 -0.13
C ARG A 61 -20.73 3.44 0.76
N SER A 62 -21.97 3.27 0.32
CA SER A 62 -23.16 3.70 1.05
C SER A 62 -24.31 2.72 0.85
N GLY A 63 -25.25 2.69 1.79
CA GLY A 63 -26.47 1.88 1.70
C GLY A 63 -26.25 0.38 1.88
N LEU A 64 -25.13 -0.03 2.49
CA LEU A 64 -24.84 -1.45 2.73
C LEU A 64 -25.91 -1.99 3.68
N SER A 65 -26.77 -2.90 3.22
CA SER A 65 -27.95 -3.32 3.98
C SER A 65 -27.65 -4.46 4.95
N ALA A 66 -28.15 -4.33 6.19
CA ALA A 66 -28.02 -5.40 7.17
C ALA A 66 -28.90 -6.60 6.79
N SER A 67 -28.31 -7.80 6.83
CA SER A 67 -29.04 -9.07 6.66
C SER A 67 -29.85 -9.42 7.90
N GLU A 68 -29.44 -8.96 9.08
CA GLU A 68 -30.15 -9.19 10.34
C GLU A 68 -29.97 -8.03 11.31
N VAL A 69 -31.05 -7.65 12.01
CA VAL A 69 -31.01 -6.74 13.16
C VAL A 69 -31.82 -7.32 14.31
N LYS A 70 -31.17 -7.54 15.46
CA LYS A 70 -31.79 -8.03 16.70
C LYS A 70 -31.57 -7.01 17.80
N ALA A 71 -32.65 -6.39 18.27
CA ALA A 71 -32.62 -5.49 19.42
C ALA A 71 -33.22 -6.17 20.66
N LYS A 72 -32.58 -5.93 21.81
CA LYS A 72 -33.09 -6.20 23.17
C LYS A 72 -33.11 -4.86 23.92
N LYS A 73 -33.62 -4.87 25.16
CA LYS A 73 -33.87 -3.66 25.97
C LYS A 73 -32.74 -2.62 25.94
N ASP A 74 -31.49 -3.06 26.07
CA ASP A 74 -30.29 -2.20 26.14
C ASP A 74 -29.20 -2.59 25.13
N SER A 75 -29.45 -3.59 24.27
CA SER A 75 -28.42 -4.18 23.42
C SER A 75 -28.92 -4.38 22.00
N ILE A 76 -28.06 -4.15 21.00
CA ILE A 76 -28.35 -4.37 19.59
C ILE A 76 -27.28 -5.25 18.94
N PHE A 77 -27.73 -6.13 18.05
CA PHE A 77 -26.91 -6.92 17.15
C PHE A 77 -27.31 -6.61 15.71
N ILE A 78 -26.32 -6.34 14.87
CA ILE A 78 -26.50 -6.06 13.44
C ILE A 78 -25.51 -6.93 12.66
N GLN A 79 -25.98 -7.59 11.61
CA GLN A 79 -25.15 -8.42 10.74
C GLN A 79 -25.26 -7.95 9.30
N PHE A 80 -24.12 -7.88 8.61
CA PHE A 80 -24.03 -7.70 7.16
C PHE A 80 -23.33 -8.94 6.60
N LYS A 81 -24.10 -10.00 6.38
CA LYS A 81 -23.60 -11.35 6.05
C LYS A 81 -22.64 -11.36 4.86
N ASP A 82 -22.99 -10.64 3.79
CA ASP A 82 -22.20 -10.63 2.55
C ASP A 82 -20.85 -9.93 2.70
N LEU A 83 -20.69 -9.13 3.75
CA LEU A 83 -19.45 -8.43 4.08
C LEU A 83 -18.67 -9.12 5.21
N GLY A 84 -19.23 -10.19 5.77
CA GLY A 84 -18.69 -10.86 6.95
C GLY A 84 -18.64 -9.96 8.18
N ILE A 85 -19.53 -8.96 8.29
CA ILE A 85 -19.53 -7.97 9.36
C ILE A 85 -20.59 -8.31 10.41
N GLU A 86 -20.22 -8.18 11.69
CA GLU A 86 -21.13 -8.15 12.83
C GLU A 86 -20.84 -6.95 13.73
N TYR A 87 -21.88 -6.27 14.22
CA TYR A 87 -21.77 -5.25 15.25
C TYR A 87 -22.64 -5.63 16.45
N ARG A 88 -22.03 -5.66 17.64
CA ARG A 88 -22.69 -5.95 18.92
C ARG A 88 -22.47 -4.76 19.83
N ALA A 89 -23.54 -4.07 20.23
CA ALA A 89 -23.43 -2.87 21.04
C ALA A 89 -24.46 -2.79 22.15
N LYS A 90 -24.12 -2.05 23.19
CA LYS A 90 -25.04 -1.62 24.24
C LYS A 90 -25.37 -0.14 24.06
N ALA A 91 -26.61 0.22 24.33
CA ALA A 91 -27.01 1.61 24.43
C ALA A 91 -26.38 2.24 25.68
N VAL A 92 -25.72 3.37 25.49
CA VAL A 92 -25.15 4.23 26.52
C VAL A 92 -25.76 5.64 26.39
N SER A 93 -25.49 6.52 27.35
CA SER A 93 -26.13 7.85 27.42
C SER A 93 -25.93 8.72 26.18
N ASP A 94 -24.82 8.54 25.47
CA ASP A 94 -24.42 9.32 24.30
C ASP A 94 -24.37 8.50 22.99
N GLY A 95 -24.79 7.23 23.02
CA GLY A 95 -24.95 6.43 21.81
C GLY A 95 -24.82 4.92 22.00
N LEU A 96 -24.04 4.28 21.14
CA LEU A 96 -23.85 2.83 21.08
C LEU A 96 -22.38 2.50 21.34
N ASP A 97 -22.11 1.77 22.41
CA ASP A 97 -20.78 1.29 22.74
C ASP A 97 -20.70 -0.21 22.45
N GLY A 98 -19.82 -0.61 21.55
CA GLY A 98 -19.86 -1.96 21.00
C GLY A 98 -18.58 -2.45 20.36
N THR A 99 -18.69 -3.65 19.80
CA THR A 99 -17.61 -4.34 19.10
C THR A 99 -18.05 -4.61 17.67
N PHE A 100 -17.25 -4.11 16.73
CA PHE A 100 -17.34 -4.41 15.31
C PHE A 100 -16.44 -5.61 14.99
N ARG A 101 -16.96 -6.60 14.28
CA ARG A 101 -16.22 -7.78 13.86
C ARG A 101 -16.29 -7.93 12.37
N GLN A 102 -15.15 -8.24 11.75
CA GLN A 102 -15.09 -8.54 10.32
C GLN A 102 -13.99 -9.55 10.04
N MET A 103 -14.30 -10.61 9.29
CA MET A 103 -13.34 -11.65 8.88
C MET A 103 -12.51 -12.22 10.04
N GLY A 104 -13.11 -12.41 11.22
CA GLY A 104 -12.46 -12.95 12.40
C GLY A 104 -11.73 -11.92 13.28
N MET A 105 -11.54 -10.69 12.82
CA MET A 105 -10.98 -9.58 13.62
C MET A 105 -12.08 -8.89 14.44
N SER A 106 -11.72 -8.33 15.61
CA SER A 106 -12.64 -7.59 16.50
C SER A 106 -12.06 -6.22 16.83
N PHE A 107 -12.87 -5.18 16.69
CA PHE A 107 -12.51 -3.79 16.91
C PHE A 107 -13.52 -3.13 17.86
N PRO A 108 -13.08 -2.36 18.86
CA PRO A 108 -14.00 -1.50 19.59
C PRO A 108 -14.56 -0.43 18.63
N LEU A 109 -15.87 -0.19 18.70
CA LEU A 109 -16.52 0.83 17.90
C LEU A 109 -17.64 1.49 18.72
N LYS A 110 -17.36 2.72 19.14
CA LYS A 110 -18.36 3.62 19.73
C LYS A 110 -18.97 4.46 18.62
N LEU A 111 -20.30 4.48 18.56
CA LEU A 111 -21.07 5.32 17.66
C LEU A 111 -21.91 6.29 18.47
N VAL A 112 -21.95 7.56 18.06
CA VAL A 112 -22.70 8.63 18.75
C VAL A 112 -23.60 9.37 17.76
N ALA A 113 -24.59 10.09 18.26
CA ALA A 113 -25.52 10.86 17.40
C ALA A 113 -24.88 12.14 16.84
N ASP A 114 -23.77 12.60 17.41
CA ASP A 114 -23.05 13.78 16.93
C ASP A 114 -22.22 13.46 15.68
N LYS A 115 -22.64 14.00 14.54
CA LYS A 115 -21.94 13.86 13.25
C LYS A 115 -20.52 14.43 13.28
N SER A 116 -20.21 15.39 14.17
CA SER A 116 -18.91 16.07 14.19
C SER A 116 -17.73 15.15 14.57
N VAL A 117 -18.01 13.96 15.11
CA VAL A 117 -16.96 13.00 15.50
C VAL A 117 -16.31 12.29 14.31
N ILE A 118 -16.88 12.40 13.11
CA ILE A 118 -16.32 11.82 11.89
C ILE A 118 -16.05 12.91 10.86
N ASN A 119 -15.00 12.71 10.06
CA ASN A 119 -14.83 13.44 8.81
C ASN A 119 -15.34 12.58 7.66
N THR A 120 -16.36 13.05 6.94
CA THR A 120 -16.94 12.33 5.80
C THR A 120 -16.31 12.72 4.47
N GLU A 121 -15.53 13.81 4.43
CA GLU A 121 -14.83 14.18 3.21
C GLU A 121 -13.60 13.29 3.02
N PRO A 122 -13.42 12.66 1.86
CA PRO A 122 -12.18 11.95 1.57
C PRO A 122 -11.02 12.95 1.57
N PRO A 123 -9.82 12.56 2.04
CA PRO A 123 -8.66 13.42 2.03
C PRO A 123 -8.36 13.93 0.62
N LYS A 124 -7.96 15.19 0.50
CA LYS A 124 -7.71 15.78 -0.83
C LYS A 124 -6.44 15.20 -1.41
N ARG A 125 -6.32 15.30 -2.74
CA ARG A 125 -5.12 14.94 -3.51
C ARG A 125 -4.65 16.16 -4.31
N PRO A 126 -4.16 17.23 -3.64
CA PRO A 126 -3.86 18.50 -4.30
C PRO A 126 -2.77 18.38 -5.38
N GLN A 127 -1.89 17.39 -5.26
CA GLN A 127 -0.81 17.13 -6.22
C GLN A 127 -1.26 16.38 -7.48
N HIS A 128 -2.50 15.85 -7.53
CA HIS A 128 -2.98 15.19 -8.75
C HIS A 128 -3.12 16.23 -9.88
N PRO A 129 -2.30 16.13 -10.95
CA PRO A 129 -2.31 17.12 -12.02
C PRO A 129 -3.64 17.05 -12.78
N LYS A 130 -4.12 18.22 -13.21
CA LYS A 130 -5.38 18.37 -13.95
C LYS A 130 -5.14 19.08 -15.28
N PRO A 131 -5.86 18.69 -16.36
CA PRO A 131 -5.77 19.40 -17.63
C PRO A 131 -6.36 20.81 -17.54
N PRO A 132 -5.98 21.73 -18.46
CA PRO A 132 -4.98 21.53 -19.51
C PRO A 132 -3.55 21.46 -18.95
N PHE A 133 -2.74 20.53 -19.46
CA PHE A 133 -1.34 20.39 -19.06
C PHE A 133 -0.45 21.37 -19.84
N SER A 134 0.64 21.83 -19.22
CA SER A 134 1.65 22.69 -19.86
C SER A 134 2.65 21.90 -20.72
N TYR A 135 2.41 20.61 -20.92
CA TYR A 135 3.26 19.66 -21.61
C TYR A 135 2.43 18.72 -22.49
N LYS A 136 3.09 17.96 -23.36
CA LYS A 136 2.42 17.00 -24.23
C LYS A 136 2.24 15.66 -23.52
N THR A 137 1.12 15.00 -23.81
CA THR A 137 0.78 13.67 -23.31
C THR A 137 0.36 12.79 -24.48
N GLU A 138 0.91 11.59 -24.56
CA GLU A 138 0.62 10.62 -25.61
C GLU A 138 0.36 9.24 -25.01
N GLU A 139 -0.71 8.60 -25.44
CA GLU A 139 -0.92 7.17 -25.19
C GLU A 139 -0.05 6.39 -26.17
N VAL A 140 0.78 5.50 -25.63
CA VAL A 140 1.77 4.76 -26.42
C VAL A 140 1.64 3.26 -26.16
N THR A 141 2.13 2.49 -27.12
CA THR A 141 2.33 1.05 -26.99
C THR A 141 3.72 0.69 -27.49
N PHE A 142 4.35 -0.28 -26.85
CA PHE A 142 5.66 -0.79 -27.24
C PHE A 142 5.73 -2.29 -27.01
N GLU A 143 6.64 -2.95 -27.71
CA GLU A 143 6.78 -4.40 -27.68
C GLU A 143 7.98 -4.80 -26.82
N ASN A 144 7.74 -5.67 -25.84
CA ASN A 144 8.80 -6.48 -25.25
C ASN A 144 8.97 -7.70 -26.16
N THR A 145 9.97 -7.63 -27.03
CA THR A 145 10.26 -8.66 -28.03
C THR A 145 10.83 -9.94 -27.43
N GLN A 146 11.45 -9.88 -26.25
CA GLN A 146 11.98 -11.07 -25.56
C GLN A 146 10.84 -11.97 -25.07
N ASP A 147 9.80 -11.35 -24.52
CA ASP A 147 8.65 -12.07 -23.96
C ASP A 147 7.44 -12.10 -24.91
N GLN A 148 7.54 -11.47 -26.09
CA GLN A 148 6.50 -11.37 -27.12
C GLN A 148 5.18 -10.79 -26.59
N ILE A 149 5.27 -9.70 -25.80
CA ILE A 149 4.10 -8.99 -25.27
C ILE A 149 4.11 -7.52 -25.65
N THR A 150 2.91 -6.97 -25.87
CA THR A 150 2.71 -5.53 -26.05
C THR A 150 2.32 -4.89 -24.73
N LEU A 151 3.06 -3.86 -24.34
CA LEU A 151 2.80 -3.03 -23.17
C LEU A 151 2.18 -1.69 -23.60
N SER A 152 1.39 -1.10 -22.71
CA SER A 152 0.74 0.20 -22.94
C SER A 152 1.12 1.17 -21.85
N GLY A 153 1.37 2.41 -22.23
CA GLY A 153 1.73 3.46 -21.30
C GLY A 153 1.33 4.85 -21.74
N THR A 154 1.71 5.83 -20.94
CA THR A 154 1.57 7.25 -21.23
C THR A 154 2.97 7.86 -21.25
N LEU A 155 3.30 8.54 -22.35
CA LEU A 155 4.50 9.35 -22.51
C LEU A 155 4.14 10.82 -22.25
N THR A 156 4.83 11.47 -21.32
CA THR A 156 4.75 12.92 -21.11
C THR A 156 6.10 13.56 -21.43
N TYR A 157 6.08 14.70 -22.13
CA TYR A 157 7.30 15.41 -22.51
C TYR A 157 7.07 16.91 -22.70
N PRO A 158 8.09 17.76 -22.53
CA PRO A 158 7.94 19.22 -22.65
C PRO A 158 7.31 19.62 -24.00
N ALA A 159 6.46 20.66 -23.99
CA ALA A 159 5.72 21.08 -25.17
C ALA A 159 6.64 21.58 -26.30
N GLU A 160 7.75 22.19 -25.92
CA GLU A 160 8.77 22.80 -26.78
C GLU A 160 10.15 22.24 -26.47
N GLY A 161 11.04 22.28 -27.46
CA GLY A 161 12.40 21.76 -27.37
C GLY A 161 12.57 20.38 -28.02
N ASN A 162 13.78 19.85 -27.90
CA ASN A 162 14.20 18.54 -28.37
C ASN A 162 15.38 18.05 -27.51
N ASN A 163 15.87 16.85 -27.82
CA ASN A 163 16.98 16.20 -27.10
C ASN A 163 16.74 16.14 -25.58
N PHE A 164 15.51 15.77 -25.18
CA PHE A 164 15.16 15.69 -23.78
C PHE A 164 15.86 14.50 -23.11
N LYS A 165 16.33 14.72 -21.88
CA LYS A 165 16.59 13.61 -20.95
C LYS A 165 15.29 12.87 -20.72
N ALA A 166 15.36 11.55 -20.55
CA ALA A 166 14.16 10.75 -20.37
C ALA A 166 14.29 9.72 -19.25
N VAL A 167 13.18 9.40 -18.63
CA VAL A 167 13.11 8.32 -17.64
C VAL A 167 11.91 7.40 -17.89
N VAL A 168 12.11 6.12 -17.59
CA VAL A 168 11.03 5.16 -17.42
C VAL A 168 10.74 5.01 -15.93
N LEU A 169 9.48 5.11 -15.51
CA LEU A 169 9.08 4.77 -14.14
C LEU A 169 8.67 3.30 -14.06
N VAL A 170 9.22 2.57 -13.09
CA VAL A 170 8.98 1.13 -12.88
C VAL A 170 8.38 0.91 -11.49
N THR A 171 7.19 0.33 -11.47
CA THR A 171 6.34 0.16 -10.29
C THR A 171 6.91 -0.83 -9.29
N GLY A 172 6.40 -0.76 -8.05
CA GLY A 172 6.66 -1.74 -7.00
C GLY A 172 5.91 -3.05 -7.18
N SER A 173 5.78 -3.79 -6.09
CA SER A 173 5.23 -5.14 -6.12
C SER A 173 3.71 -5.18 -6.31
N GLY A 174 3.25 -6.30 -6.90
CA GLY A 174 1.84 -6.53 -7.24
C GLY A 174 1.44 -5.98 -8.61
N PRO A 175 0.21 -6.26 -9.08
CA PRO A 175 -0.25 -5.82 -10.39
C PRO A 175 -0.62 -4.32 -10.36
N GLN A 176 0.27 -3.45 -10.87
CA GLN A 176 0.08 -2.00 -10.82
C GLN A 176 -0.32 -1.41 -12.18
N ASN A 177 -1.10 -0.33 -12.13
CA ASN A 177 -1.29 0.54 -13.30
C ASN A 177 -0.12 1.53 -13.43
N ARG A 178 -0.05 2.26 -14.55
CA ARG A 178 0.99 3.27 -14.81
C ARG A 178 1.08 4.44 -13.80
N ASP A 179 0.10 4.56 -12.90
CA ASP A 179 0.07 5.61 -11.87
C ASP A 179 0.59 5.11 -10.52
N GLU A 180 0.85 3.80 -10.38
CA GLU A 180 1.16 3.11 -9.12
C GLU A 180 0.10 3.43 -8.03
N GLU A 181 -1.16 3.28 -8.41
CA GLU A 181 -2.28 3.79 -7.62
C GLU A 181 -2.52 3.00 -6.32
N LEU A 182 -2.43 3.68 -5.17
CA LEU A 182 -2.72 3.10 -3.87
C LEU A 182 -3.41 4.11 -2.94
N PHE A 183 -4.54 3.73 -2.32
CA PHE A 183 -5.35 4.62 -1.47
C PHE A 183 -5.69 5.99 -2.10
N ASP A 184 -6.02 6.01 -3.39
CA ASP A 184 -6.28 7.23 -4.19
C ASP A 184 -5.04 8.15 -4.30
N HIS A 185 -3.84 7.65 -4.02
CA HIS A 185 -2.59 8.31 -4.39
C HIS A 185 -2.10 7.79 -5.73
N LYS A 186 -1.55 8.68 -6.54
CA LYS A 186 -0.97 8.38 -7.87
C LYS A 186 0.47 8.88 -7.94
N PRO A 187 1.41 8.28 -7.18
CA PRO A 187 2.78 8.79 -7.06
C PRO A 187 3.46 8.93 -8.41
N PHE A 188 3.32 7.97 -9.32
CA PHE A 188 3.96 8.06 -10.63
C PHE A 188 3.36 9.15 -11.51
N LEU A 189 2.06 9.46 -11.37
CA LEU A 189 1.45 10.59 -12.06
C LEU A 189 2.03 11.94 -11.56
N VAL A 190 2.23 12.08 -10.26
CA VAL A 190 2.82 13.27 -9.64
C VAL A 190 4.29 13.43 -10.04
N ILE A 191 5.06 12.33 -10.01
CA ILE A 191 6.46 12.32 -10.45
C ILE A 191 6.55 12.72 -11.93
N ALA A 192 5.73 12.13 -12.80
CA ALA A 192 5.75 12.47 -14.23
C ALA A 192 5.41 13.94 -14.51
N ASP A 193 4.36 14.48 -13.88
CA ASP A 193 3.99 15.89 -14.01
C ASP A 193 5.15 16.81 -13.61
N TYR A 194 5.77 16.53 -12.45
CA TYR A 194 6.87 17.34 -11.92
C TYR A 194 8.11 17.28 -12.81
N LEU A 195 8.55 16.07 -13.19
CA LEU A 195 9.73 15.88 -14.05
C LEU A 195 9.51 16.49 -15.44
N THR A 196 8.33 16.30 -16.04
CA THR A 196 8.02 16.85 -17.36
C THR A 196 7.96 18.38 -17.37
N LYS A 197 7.41 19.01 -16.31
CA LYS A 197 7.49 20.47 -16.15
C LYS A 197 8.93 20.99 -15.99
N ASN A 198 9.85 20.13 -15.59
CA ASN A 198 11.27 20.44 -15.42
C ASN A 198 12.16 19.93 -16.58
N GLY A 199 11.57 19.69 -17.77
CA GLY A 199 12.34 19.42 -18.98
C GLY A 199 12.70 17.95 -19.23
N ILE A 200 12.15 17.02 -18.46
CA ILE A 200 12.46 15.58 -18.54
C ILE A 200 11.27 14.82 -19.12
N ALA A 201 11.47 14.07 -20.20
CA ALA A 201 10.45 13.18 -20.74
C ALA A 201 10.25 11.96 -19.82
N VAL A 202 9.01 11.53 -19.62
CA VAL A 202 8.68 10.44 -18.70
C VAL A 202 7.76 9.45 -19.39
N LEU A 203 8.17 8.18 -19.40
CA LEU A 203 7.31 7.06 -19.78
C LEU A 203 6.88 6.31 -18.53
N ARG A 204 5.56 6.14 -18.40
CA ARG A 204 4.93 5.28 -17.40
C ARG A 204 4.07 4.26 -18.11
N TYR A 205 4.08 3.01 -17.67
CA TYR A 205 3.36 1.94 -18.34
C TYR A 205 2.58 1.08 -17.35
N ASP A 206 1.50 0.46 -17.82
CA ASP A 206 0.78 -0.53 -17.02
C ASP A 206 1.60 -1.81 -17.01
N ASP A 207 1.71 -2.46 -15.85
CA ASP A 207 2.41 -3.73 -15.76
C ASP A 207 1.80 -4.77 -16.69
N ARG A 208 2.59 -5.76 -17.09
CA ARG A 208 2.10 -6.88 -17.90
C ARG A 208 0.83 -7.50 -17.30
N GLY A 209 -0.18 -7.71 -18.14
CA GLY A 209 -1.49 -8.22 -17.72
C GLY A 209 -2.36 -7.24 -16.92
N VAL A 210 -1.94 -5.98 -16.78
CA VAL A 210 -2.68 -4.91 -16.09
C VAL A 210 -3.09 -3.81 -17.09
N GLY A 211 -4.22 -3.16 -16.83
CA GLY A 211 -4.69 -2.04 -17.65
C GLY A 211 -4.84 -2.42 -19.12
N LYS A 212 -4.11 -1.75 -20.00
CA LYS A 212 -4.11 -2.05 -21.46
C LYS A 212 -2.95 -2.95 -21.89
N SER A 213 -1.98 -3.21 -21.02
CA SER A 213 -0.85 -4.09 -21.30
C SER A 213 -1.29 -5.56 -21.43
N LYS A 214 -0.66 -6.28 -22.35
CA LYS A 214 -0.87 -7.73 -22.56
C LYS A 214 0.03 -8.54 -21.62
N GLY A 215 -0.09 -9.86 -21.70
CA GLY A 215 0.68 -10.80 -20.87
C GLY A 215 -0.07 -11.28 -19.63
N ASN A 216 0.64 -12.01 -18.76
CA ASN A 216 0.11 -12.55 -17.52
C ASN A 216 1.03 -12.20 -16.35
N PHE A 217 0.51 -11.45 -15.38
CA PHE A 217 1.24 -11.06 -14.17
C PHE A 217 1.55 -12.28 -13.27
N SER A 218 0.65 -13.27 -13.16
CA SER A 218 0.82 -14.39 -12.20
C SER A 218 2.03 -15.27 -12.46
N GLU A 219 2.50 -15.32 -13.71
CA GLU A 219 3.62 -16.14 -14.17
C GLU A 219 4.95 -15.36 -14.23
N ALA A 220 4.90 -14.07 -13.93
CA ALA A 220 6.02 -13.15 -14.06
C ALA A 220 6.84 -13.07 -12.77
N THR A 221 8.12 -12.72 -12.94
CA THR A 221 9.06 -12.46 -11.85
C THR A 221 9.79 -11.14 -12.12
N VAL A 222 10.64 -10.70 -11.19
CA VAL A 222 11.47 -9.50 -11.36
C VAL A 222 12.27 -9.48 -12.68
N TYR A 223 12.67 -10.64 -13.21
CA TYR A 223 13.38 -10.75 -14.48
C TYR A 223 12.49 -10.47 -15.70
N ASN A 224 11.22 -10.83 -15.62
CA ASN A 224 10.24 -10.47 -16.64
C ASN A 224 9.98 -8.95 -16.61
N PHE A 225 9.86 -8.37 -15.41
CA PHE A 225 9.70 -6.93 -15.24
C PHE A 225 10.94 -6.15 -15.72
N LYS A 226 12.15 -6.70 -15.56
CA LYS A 226 13.39 -6.21 -16.18
C LYS A 226 13.27 -6.13 -17.69
N ASN A 227 12.80 -7.19 -18.35
CA ASN A 227 12.61 -7.17 -19.81
C ASN A 227 11.56 -6.13 -20.25
N ASP A 228 10.52 -5.90 -19.46
CA ASP A 228 9.51 -4.87 -19.73
C ASP A 228 10.09 -3.46 -19.64
N ALA A 229 10.84 -3.18 -18.58
CA ALA A 229 11.52 -1.91 -18.39
C ALA A 229 12.59 -1.66 -19.49
N GLU A 230 13.33 -2.70 -19.89
CA GLU A 230 14.28 -2.63 -21.01
C GLU A 230 13.57 -2.24 -22.32
N ALA A 231 12.42 -2.86 -22.61
CA ALA A 231 11.61 -2.56 -23.78
C ALA A 231 11.08 -1.11 -23.76
N ALA A 232 10.67 -0.62 -22.59
CA ALA A 232 10.23 0.76 -22.41
C ALA A 232 11.37 1.78 -22.67
N VAL A 233 12.57 1.49 -22.17
CA VAL A 233 13.77 2.31 -22.43
C VAL A 233 14.12 2.31 -23.91
N ASN A 234 14.10 1.13 -24.55
CA ASN A 234 14.40 0.99 -25.97
C ASN A 234 13.38 1.75 -26.83
N TYR A 235 12.09 1.73 -26.47
CA TYR A 235 11.06 2.54 -27.12
C TYR A 235 11.37 4.03 -27.03
N LEU A 236 11.72 4.56 -25.85
CA LEU A 236 12.11 5.97 -25.70
C LEU A 236 13.28 6.35 -26.61
N LYS A 237 14.28 5.48 -26.74
CA LYS A 237 15.45 5.69 -27.61
C LYS A 237 15.11 5.69 -29.11
N THR A 238 13.91 5.27 -29.52
CA THR A 238 13.46 5.38 -30.92
C THR A 238 12.98 6.80 -31.29
N LEU A 239 12.61 7.61 -30.29
CA LEU A 239 12.00 8.92 -30.50
C LEU A 239 13.07 9.96 -30.81
N SER A 240 12.91 10.71 -31.91
CA SER A 240 13.93 11.64 -32.42
C SER A 240 14.16 12.87 -31.53
N PHE A 241 13.24 13.17 -30.62
CA PHE A 241 13.32 14.28 -29.68
C PHE A 241 13.85 13.88 -28.30
N ILE A 242 14.22 12.60 -28.09
CA ILE A 242 14.85 12.10 -26.87
C ILE A 242 16.36 11.98 -27.08
N ASP A 243 17.13 12.45 -26.11
CA ASP A 243 18.57 12.18 -26.05
C ASP A 243 18.80 10.72 -25.66
N LYS A 244 19.22 9.92 -26.63
CA LYS A 244 19.40 8.46 -26.47
C LYS A 244 20.50 8.10 -25.47
N ASN A 245 21.39 9.04 -25.17
CA ASN A 245 22.48 8.86 -24.21
C ASN A 245 22.11 9.34 -22.80
N GLN A 246 20.88 9.86 -22.61
CA GLN A 246 20.39 10.37 -21.32
C GLN A 246 19.03 9.75 -20.96
N VAL A 247 18.92 8.43 -21.12
CA VAL A 247 17.71 7.67 -20.76
C VAL A 247 18.01 6.82 -19.53
N GLY A 248 17.28 7.07 -18.44
CA GLY A 248 17.41 6.34 -17.18
C GLY A 248 16.15 5.62 -16.75
N VAL A 249 16.24 4.95 -15.60
CA VAL A 249 15.11 4.27 -14.96
C VAL A 249 14.94 4.82 -13.54
N ILE A 250 13.70 5.05 -13.12
CA ILE A 250 13.33 5.32 -11.73
C ILE A 250 12.44 4.17 -11.27
N GLY A 251 12.95 3.36 -10.35
CA GLY A 251 12.26 2.20 -9.81
C GLY A 251 11.82 2.41 -8.37
N HIS A 252 10.55 2.12 -8.06
CA HIS A 252 10.05 2.16 -6.68
C HIS A 252 9.91 0.75 -6.10
N SER A 253 10.38 0.52 -4.87
CA SER A 253 10.27 -0.77 -4.17
C SER A 253 10.82 -1.92 -5.04
N GLU A 254 10.02 -2.92 -5.44
CA GLU A 254 10.45 -3.97 -6.40
C GLU A 254 10.95 -3.41 -7.74
N GLY A 255 10.41 -2.28 -8.22
CA GLY A 255 10.95 -1.59 -9.38
C GLY A 255 12.38 -1.09 -9.19
N GLY A 256 12.80 -0.85 -7.95
CA GLY A 256 14.21 -0.60 -7.59
C GLY A 256 15.09 -1.81 -7.87
N MET A 257 14.63 -3.02 -7.54
CA MET A 257 15.33 -4.27 -7.89
C MET A 257 15.43 -4.43 -9.42
N VAL A 258 14.37 -4.09 -10.15
CA VAL A 258 14.39 -4.08 -11.63
C VAL A 258 15.47 -3.12 -12.16
N ALA A 259 15.55 -1.91 -11.59
CA ALA A 259 16.55 -0.92 -11.96
C ALA A 259 17.98 -1.39 -11.64
N GLU A 260 18.19 -2.06 -10.50
CA GLU A 260 19.48 -2.67 -10.13
C GLU A 260 19.90 -3.76 -11.13
N ILE A 261 18.99 -4.66 -11.52
CA ILE A 261 19.29 -5.71 -12.50
C ILE A 261 19.67 -5.08 -13.84
N LEU A 262 18.89 -4.11 -14.33
CA LEU A 262 19.20 -3.40 -15.58
C LEU A 262 20.56 -2.70 -15.51
N ALA A 263 20.83 -1.97 -14.43
CA ALA A 263 22.07 -1.22 -14.26
C ALA A 263 23.31 -2.13 -14.19
N ALA A 264 23.15 -3.34 -13.63
CA ALA A 264 24.23 -4.31 -13.47
C ALA A 264 24.47 -5.16 -14.72
N GLN A 265 23.41 -5.55 -15.44
CA GLN A 265 23.49 -6.48 -16.57
C GLN A 265 23.51 -5.79 -17.93
N GLU A 266 22.83 -4.64 -18.04
CA GLU A 266 22.63 -3.91 -19.30
C GLU A 266 23.08 -2.44 -19.18
N PRO A 267 24.30 -2.13 -18.71
CA PRO A 267 24.77 -0.75 -18.50
C PRO A 267 24.84 0.08 -19.79
N GLN A 268 24.77 -0.55 -20.96
CA GLN A 268 24.64 0.09 -22.27
C GLN A 268 23.19 0.53 -22.61
N VAL A 269 22.20 -0.04 -21.94
CA VAL A 269 20.77 0.24 -22.19
C VAL A 269 20.31 1.45 -21.40
N ILE A 270 20.76 1.64 -20.16
CA ILE A 270 20.38 2.79 -19.33
C ILE A 270 21.59 3.63 -18.93
N SER A 271 21.43 4.95 -18.92
CA SER A 271 22.50 5.89 -18.59
C SER A 271 22.62 6.16 -17.09
N PHE A 272 21.55 5.93 -16.32
CA PHE A 272 21.52 6.09 -14.86
C PHE A 272 20.32 5.35 -14.26
N ALA A 273 20.38 5.08 -12.96
CA ALA A 273 19.27 4.50 -12.19
C ALA A 273 18.94 5.34 -10.94
N ILE A 274 17.65 5.43 -10.62
CA ILE A 274 17.15 6.02 -9.37
C ILE A 274 16.36 4.95 -8.61
N LEU A 275 16.77 4.65 -7.40
CA LEU A 275 16.17 3.66 -6.51
C LEU A 275 15.32 4.40 -5.47
N LEU A 276 14.00 4.37 -5.62
CA LEU A 276 13.03 4.92 -4.67
C LEU A 276 12.63 3.81 -3.70
N ALA A 277 13.22 3.78 -2.51
CA ALA A 277 13.03 2.71 -1.54
C ALA A 277 13.28 1.31 -2.15
N GLY A 278 14.25 1.21 -3.06
CA GLY A 278 14.67 -0.06 -3.67
C GLY A 278 15.41 -0.94 -2.65
N PRO A 279 15.01 -2.20 -2.43
CA PRO A 279 15.70 -3.12 -1.54
C PRO A 279 17.17 -3.33 -1.92
N ALA A 280 18.07 -3.12 -0.96
CA ALA A 280 19.51 -3.34 -1.10
C ALA A 280 20.07 -4.43 -0.17
N ILE A 281 19.23 -4.97 0.72
CA ILE A 281 19.55 -6.13 1.57
C ILE A 281 18.82 -7.40 1.07
N PRO A 282 19.33 -8.61 1.35
CA PRO A 282 18.67 -9.84 0.92
C PRO A 282 17.19 -9.87 1.32
N ILE A 283 16.29 -10.18 0.38
CA ILE A 283 14.85 -10.05 0.60
C ILE A 283 14.36 -10.91 1.77
N SER A 284 14.94 -12.10 1.97
CA SER A 284 14.62 -12.93 3.13
C SER A 284 14.91 -12.26 4.48
N GLU A 285 15.89 -11.36 4.55
CA GLU A 285 16.22 -10.60 5.75
C GLU A 285 15.36 -9.35 5.88
N LEU A 286 15.16 -8.63 4.77
CA LEU A 286 14.26 -7.49 4.67
C LEU A 286 12.85 -7.83 5.16
N MET A 287 12.27 -8.93 4.66
CA MET A 287 10.92 -9.33 5.02
C MET A 287 10.78 -9.67 6.51
N ILE A 288 11.84 -10.18 7.15
CA ILE A 288 11.84 -10.40 8.61
C ILE A 288 11.83 -9.06 9.35
N GLN A 289 12.64 -8.09 8.91
CA GLN A 289 12.69 -6.77 9.52
C GLN A 289 11.36 -6.01 9.32
N GLN A 290 10.82 -5.99 8.10
CA GLN A 290 9.51 -5.41 7.78
C GLN A 290 8.40 -5.99 8.67
N ASN A 291 8.33 -7.31 8.79
CA ASN A 291 7.32 -7.96 9.65
C ASN A 291 7.48 -7.57 11.12
N LYS A 292 8.72 -7.47 11.61
CA LYS A 292 9.00 -7.04 12.98
C LYS A 292 8.48 -5.62 13.22
N ASP A 293 8.74 -4.70 12.30
CA ASP A 293 8.34 -3.30 12.44
C ASP A 293 6.81 -3.14 12.37
N ILE A 294 6.15 -3.85 11.46
CA ILE A 294 4.68 -3.89 11.37
C ILE A 294 4.05 -4.41 12.67
N LEU A 295 4.54 -5.53 13.21
CA LEU A 295 3.99 -6.13 14.43
C LEU A 295 4.27 -5.25 15.66
N THR A 296 5.44 -4.61 15.72
CA THR A 296 5.81 -3.68 16.78
C THR A 296 4.90 -2.45 16.78
N LEU A 297 4.65 -1.86 15.60
CA LEU A 297 3.71 -0.73 15.45
C LEU A 297 2.28 -1.12 15.82
N SER A 298 1.90 -2.37 15.52
CA SER A 298 0.61 -2.94 15.92
C SER A 298 0.53 -3.27 17.42
N LYS A 299 1.59 -3.02 18.19
CA LYS A 299 1.72 -3.31 19.63
C LYS A 299 1.46 -4.79 19.96
N ALA A 300 1.82 -5.70 19.05
CA ALA A 300 1.74 -7.13 19.30
C ALA A 300 2.61 -7.51 20.51
N PRO A 301 2.21 -8.49 21.34
CA PRO A 301 3.04 -8.96 22.44
C PRO A 301 4.38 -9.51 21.94
N GLN A 302 5.48 -9.20 22.62
CA GLN A 302 6.83 -9.58 22.18
C GLN A 302 6.96 -11.09 21.91
N GLN A 303 6.33 -11.93 22.73
CA GLN A 303 6.33 -13.39 22.54
C GLN A 303 5.68 -13.81 21.21
N GLU A 304 4.60 -13.14 20.79
CA GLU A 304 3.96 -13.42 19.51
C GLU A 304 4.83 -12.96 18.33
N ILE A 305 5.52 -11.82 18.49
CA ILE A 305 6.50 -11.34 17.51
C ILE A 305 7.61 -12.37 17.33
N ASP A 306 8.20 -12.85 18.42
CA ASP A 306 9.32 -13.79 18.37
C ASP A 306 8.93 -15.11 17.70
N ILE A 307 7.75 -15.66 18.02
CA ILE A 307 7.21 -16.86 17.37
C ILE A 307 7.01 -16.62 15.87
N TYR A 308 6.34 -15.52 15.50
CA TYR A 308 6.06 -15.20 14.11
C TYR A 308 7.35 -15.07 13.28
N LEU A 309 8.33 -14.31 13.77
CA LEU A 309 9.60 -14.09 13.07
C LEU A 309 10.39 -15.39 12.94
N ASN A 310 10.40 -16.26 13.96
CA ASN A 310 11.05 -17.56 13.87
C ASN A 310 10.38 -18.45 12.80
N ASN A 311 9.06 -18.49 12.77
CA ASN A 311 8.30 -19.23 11.77
C ASN A 311 8.60 -18.72 10.35
N MET A 312 8.66 -17.40 10.15
CA MET A 312 9.00 -16.82 8.84
C MET A 312 10.43 -17.14 8.42
N LYS A 313 11.41 -17.12 9.34
CA LYS A 313 12.80 -17.53 9.03
C LYS A 313 12.86 -18.97 8.53
N LEU A 314 12.15 -19.89 9.20
CA LEU A 314 12.07 -21.30 8.80
C LEU A 314 11.39 -21.46 7.43
N LEU A 315 10.29 -20.74 7.19
CA LEU A 315 9.59 -20.75 5.90
C LEU A 315 10.49 -20.25 4.76
N TYR A 316 11.16 -19.12 4.95
CA TYR A 316 12.03 -18.55 3.92
C TYR A 316 13.23 -19.46 3.64
N ALA A 317 13.82 -20.08 4.67
CA ALA A 317 14.86 -21.09 4.48
C ALA A 317 14.35 -22.29 3.65
N LYS A 318 13.13 -22.78 3.94
CA LYS A 318 12.48 -23.86 3.17
C LYS A 318 12.26 -23.47 1.71
N LEU A 319 11.74 -22.27 1.44
CA LEU A 319 11.49 -21.78 0.07
C LEU A 319 12.78 -21.54 -0.72
N LYS A 320 13.86 -21.12 -0.06
CA LYS A 320 15.18 -20.97 -0.70
C LYS A 320 15.82 -22.32 -1.02
N ALA A 321 15.62 -23.33 -0.17
CA ALA A 321 16.22 -24.65 -0.34
C ALA A 321 15.45 -25.56 -1.31
N GLU A 322 14.12 -25.40 -1.45
CA GLU A 322 13.28 -26.33 -2.21
C GLU A 322 12.29 -25.62 -3.14
N GLU A 323 12.60 -25.63 -4.43
CA GLU A 323 11.88 -24.88 -5.45
C GLU A 323 10.48 -25.47 -5.77
N ASN A 324 10.34 -26.78 -5.68
CA ASN A 324 9.12 -27.51 -6.08
C ASN A 324 8.12 -27.75 -4.93
N CYS A 325 8.29 -27.07 -3.79
CA CYS A 325 7.34 -27.16 -2.68
C CYS A 325 6.09 -26.32 -3.01
N ASP A 326 4.96 -27.00 -3.22
CA ASP A 326 3.64 -26.38 -3.41
C ASP A 326 2.98 -26.04 -2.06
N SER A 327 1.80 -25.44 -2.07
CA SER A 327 1.06 -25.08 -0.86
C SER A 327 0.78 -26.26 0.07
N LYS A 328 0.62 -27.48 -0.45
CA LYS A 328 0.44 -28.68 0.37
C LYS A 328 1.74 -29.02 1.10
N CYS A 329 2.85 -29.08 0.38
CA CYS A 329 4.18 -29.27 0.95
C CYS A 329 4.50 -28.21 2.01
N LEU A 330 4.21 -26.93 1.72
CA LEU A 330 4.41 -25.83 2.66
C LEU A 330 3.53 -25.96 3.91
N LEU A 331 2.27 -26.37 3.77
CA LEU A 331 1.39 -26.60 4.91
C LEU A 331 1.84 -27.75 5.79
N GLU A 332 2.30 -28.85 5.20
CA GLU A 332 2.84 -29.99 5.95
C GLU A 332 4.12 -29.59 6.71
N PHE A 333 4.98 -28.78 6.08
CA PHE A 333 6.14 -28.19 6.72
C PHE A 333 5.75 -27.29 7.91
N MET A 334 4.84 -26.35 7.70
CA MET A 334 4.38 -25.43 8.75
C MET A 334 3.71 -26.18 9.90
N LYS A 335 2.86 -27.17 9.60
CA LYS A 335 2.22 -28.03 10.61
C LYS A 335 3.23 -28.74 11.50
N SER A 336 4.38 -29.13 10.94
CA SER A 336 5.41 -29.88 11.64
C SER A 336 6.37 -28.99 12.43
N ASN A 337 6.53 -27.72 12.05
CA ASN A 337 7.58 -26.85 12.59
C ASN A 337 7.04 -25.63 13.36
N PHE A 338 5.78 -25.22 13.16
CA PHE A 338 5.24 -23.99 13.75
C PHE A 338 4.41 -24.33 15.00
N PRO A 339 4.81 -23.83 16.19
CA PRO A 339 4.16 -24.19 17.44
C PRO A 339 2.70 -23.72 17.53
N ASP A 340 2.34 -22.65 16.82
CA ASP A 340 1.01 -22.04 16.76
C ASP A 340 0.18 -22.47 15.54
N PHE A 341 0.60 -23.51 14.81
CA PHE A 341 -0.06 -23.94 13.57
C PHE A 341 -1.56 -24.20 13.75
N ASN A 342 -1.95 -24.94 14.79
CA ASN A 342 -3.35 -25.29 15.00
C ASN A 342 -4.23 -24.07 15.31
N GLU A 343 -3.68 -23.08 16.03
CA GLU A 343 -4.39 -21.84 16.35
C GLU A 343 -4.53 -20.93 15.12
N LYS A 344 -3.53 -20.95 14.23
CA LYS A 344 -3.45 -20.07 13.04
C LYS A 344 -3.61 -20.81 11.71
N MET A 345 -4.25 -21.98 11.70
CA MET A 345 -4.34 -22.85 10.53
C MET A 345 -4.82 -22.12 9.27
N MET A 346 -5.87 -21.31 9.38
CA MET A 346 -6.39 -20.54 8.24
C MET A 346 -5.39 -19.52 7.70
N GLN A 347 -4.65 -18.84 8.59
CA GLN A 347 -3.62 -17.87 8.20
C GLN A 347 -2.47 -18.56 7.47
N TYR A 348 -2.02 -19.72 7.98
CA TYR A 348 -0.98 -20.50 7.31
C TYR A 348 -1.43 -21.13 6.00
N SER A 349 -2.70 -21.53 5.86
CA SER A 349 -3.27 -21.96 4.57
C SER A 349 -3.24 -20.85 3.53
N MET A 350 -3.59 -19.62 3.92
CA MET A 350 -3.49 -18.47 3.02
C MET A 350 -2.03 -18.15 2.68
N LEU A 351 -1.14 -18.15 3.67
CA LEU A 351 0.28 -17.92 3.47
C LEU A 351 0.93 -18.95 2.53
N ALA A 352 0.61 -20.24 2.69
CA ALA A 352 1.08 -21.29 1.80
C ALA A 352 0.66 -21.04 0.35
N LYS A 353 -0.59 -20.61 0.16
CA LYS A 353 -1.13 -20.30 -1.17
C LYS A 353 -0.51 -19.04 -1.78
N GLN A 354 -0.17 -18.05 -0.97
CA GLN A 354 0.49 -16.82 -1.42
C GLN A 354 1.96 -17.04 -1.77
N THR A 355 2.65 -17.92 -1.03
CA THR A 355 4.10 -18.13 -1.16
C THR A 355 4.50 -19.25 -2.12
N GLU A 356 3.56 -20.09 -2.59
CA GLU A 356 3.84 -21.12 -3.61
C GLU A 356 4.08 -20.54 -5.02
N GLY A 357 3.63 -19.30 -5.27
CA GLY A 357 3.71 -18.66 -6.57
C GLY A 357 5.14 -18.39 -7.03
N LYS A 358 5.36 -18.46 -8.35
CA LYS A 358 6.68 -18.29 -8.97
C LYS A 358 7.34 -16.96 -8.58
N TRP A 359 6.56 -15.87 -8.59
CA TRP A 359 7.02 -14.55 -8.15
C TRP A 359 7.61 -14.59 -6.74
N PHE A 360 6.88 -15.12 -5.75
CA PHE A 360 7.35 -15.10 -4.35
C PHE A 360 8.61 -15.94 -4.14
N LYS A 361 8.69 -17.09 -4.82
CA LYS A 361 9.88 -17.97 -4.76
C LYS A 361 11.14 -17.30 -5.29
N GLU A 362 11.02 -16.54 -6.38
CA GLU A 362 12.15 -15.74 -6.89
C GLU A 362 12.42 -14.53 -6.00
N PHE A 363 11.37 -13.82 -5.58
CA PHE A 363 11.47 -12.64 -4.72
C PHE A 363 12.22 -12.94 -3.42
N ILE A 364 11.87 -14.01 -2.70
CA ILE A 364 12.51 -14.36 -1.42
C ILE A 364 13.97 -14.83 -1.58
N LYS A 365 14.35 -15.30 -2.77
CA LYS A 365 15.73 -15.70 -3.11
C LYS A 365 16.57 -14.50 -3.56
N PHE A 366 15.95 -13.39 -3.94
CA PHE A 366 16.65 -12.25 -4.48
C PHE A 366 17.62 -11.64 -3.47
N ASP A 367 18.84 -11.42 -3.94
CA ASP A 367 19.91 -10.75 -3.21
C ASP A 367 20.39 -9.54 -4.03
N PRO A 368 20.00 -8.31 -3.62
CA PRO A 368 20.40 -7.08 -4.31
C PRO A 368 21.91 -6.91 -4.45
N GLN A 369 22.71 -7.42 -3.51
CA GLN A 369 24.17 -7.27 -3.53
C GLN A 369 24.80 -7.94 -4.75
N VAL A 370 24.19 -9.01 -5.27
CA VAL A 370 24.62 -9.67 -6.52
C VAL A 370 24.63 -8.71 -7.72
N TYR A 371 23.80 -7.67 -7.68
CA TYR A 371 23.66 -6.66 -8.73
C TYR A 371 24.39 -5.37 -8.38
N LEU A 372 24.16 -4.82 -7.18
CA LEU A 372 24.77 -3.56 -6.71
C LEU A 372 26.29 -3.58 -6.84
N GLU A 373 26.94 -4.71 -6.54
CA GLU A 373 28.39 -4.90 -6.66
C GLU A 373 28.94 -4.88 -8.10
N LYS A 374 28.07 -4.70 -9.11
CA LYS A 374 28.43 -4.65 -10.54
C LYS A 374 27.99 -3.35 -11.23
N ILE A 375 27.23 -2.48 -10.55
CA ILE A 375 26.70 -1.27 -11.17
C ILE A 375 27.82 -0.23 -11.30
N THR A 376 28.09 0.20 -12.52
CA THR A 376 29.14 1.19 -12.84
C THR A 376 28.60 2.52 -13.38
N ILE A 377 27.30 2.56 -13.71
CA ILE A 377 26.61 3.79 -14.13
C ILE A 377 26.20 4.64 -12.92
N PRO A 378 25.85 5.93 -13.12
CA PRO A 378 25.35 6.77 -12.04
C PRO A 378 24.10 6.22 -11.33
N VAL A 379 24.08 6.29 -9.99
CA VAL A 379 22.97 5.82 -9.15
C VAL A 379 22.53 6.88 -8.14
N LEU A 380 21.23 7.09 -7.99
CA LEU A 380 20.65 7.84 -6.89
C LEU A 380 19.74 6.92 -6.07
N ALA A 381 20.05 6.67 -4.80
CA ALA A 381 19.19 5.87 -3.93
C ALA A 381 18.59 6.72 -2.81
N LEU A 382 17.27 6.65 -2.66
CA LEU A 382 16.48 7.50 -1.78
C LEU A 382 15.63 6.61 -0.86
N ASN A 383 15.55 6.94 0.43
CA ASN A 383 14.63 6.31 1.38
C ASN A 383 14.06 7.34 2.36
N GLY A 384 12.88 7.09 2.89
CA GLY A 384 12.37 7.78 4.09
C GLY A 384 12.86 7.13 5.39
N ASP A 385 13.06 7.90 6.45
CA ASP A 385 13.45 7.38 7.77
C ASP A 385 12.30 6.74 8.57
N LYS A 386 11.06 6.87 8.08
CA LYS A 386 9.86 6.19 8.58
C LYS A 386 9.39 5.11 7.61
N ASP A 387 10.22 4.71 6.66
CA ASP A 387 9.92 3.55 5.84
C ASP A 387 10.06 2.28 6.70
N ILE A 388 8.94 1.59 6.91
CA ILE A 388 8.87 0.32 7.65
C ILE A 388 8.83 -0.90 6.73
N GLN A 389 8.75 -0.67 5.42
CA GLN A 389 8.78 -1.73 4.41
C GLN A 389 10.22 -1.97 3.96
N VAL A 390 10.98 -0.89 3.80
CA VAL A 390 12.40 -0.88 3.51
C VAL A 390 13.11 0.11 4.43
N GLU A 391 13.55 -0.37 5.60
CA GLU A 391 14.16 0.49 6.64
C GLU A 391 15.33 1.29 6.07
N GLY A 392 15.16 2.61 6.02
CA GLY A 392 15.98 3.46 5.17
C GLY A 392 17.46 3.51 5.56
N LYS A 393 17.80 3.45 6.85
CA LYS A 393 19.20 3.59 7.28
C LYS A 393 20.03 2.37 6.91
N SER A 394 19.55 1.18 7.24
CA SER A 394 20.25 -0.07 6.88
C SER A 394 20.23 -0.33 5.39
N ASN A 395 19.13 0.01 4.71
CA ASN A 395 19.02 -0.14 3.27
C ASN A 395 20.03 0.74 2.51
N LEU A 396 20.09 2.04 2.81
CA LEU A 396 21.04 2.94 2.15
C LEU A 396 22.50 2.58 2.48
N ALA A 397 22.80 2.10 3.69
CA ALA A 397 24.14 1.59 4.02
C ALA A 397 24.50 0.35 3.18
N ALA A 398 23.54 -0.50 2.85
CA ALA A 398 23.76 -1.64 1.97
C ALA A 398 23.93 -1.22 0.49
N VAL A 399 23.24 -0.16 0.05
CA VAL A 399 23.50 0.47 -1.26
C VAL A 399 24.93 0.99 -1.33
N ASP A 400 25.36 1.78 -0.33
CA ASP A 400 26.72 2.33 -0.25
C ASP A 400 27.75 1.19 -0.35
N ALA A 401 27.61 0.15 0.49
CA ALA A 401 28.53 -0.98 0.51
C ALA A 401 28.63 -1.73 -0.83
N GLY A 402 27.49 -1.97 -1.49
CA GLY A 402 27.46 -2.65 -2.78
C GLY A 402 28.13 -1.83 -3.89
N LEU A 403 27.79 -0.53 -3.99
CA LEU A 403 28.35 0.36 -5.01
C LEU A 403 29.83 0.68 -4.79
N GLU A 404 30.27 0.79 -3.53
CA GLU A 404 31.70 0.92 -3.19
C GLU A 404 32.49 -0.30 -3.65
N LYS A 405 31.95 -1.51 -3.44
CA LYS A 405 32.58 -2.76 -3.90
C LYS A 405 32.58 -2.88 -5.43
N ALA A 406 31.60 -2.31 -6.11
CA ALA A 406 31.60 -2.15 -7.56
C ALA A 406 32.68 -1.16 -8.07
N GLY A 407 33.31 -0.39 -7.16
CA GLY A 407 34.20 0.71 -7.50
C GLY A 407 33.48 1.91 -8.10
N ASN A 408 32.15 2.00 -7.94
CA ASN A 408 31.35 3.07 -8.51
C ASN A 408 31.59 4.38 -7.76
N GLN A 409 32.00 5.43 -8.47
CA GLN A 409 32.28 6.76 -7.90
C GLN A 409 31.14 7.76 -8.18
N TYR A 410 30.07 7.33 -8.83
CA TYR A 410 29.02 8.19 -9.39
C TYR A 410 27.67 7.94 -8.73
N TYR A 411 27.64 7.70 -7.42
CA TYR A 411 26.39 7.48 -6.69
C TYR A 411 26.14 8.51 -5.58
N LYS A 412 24.87 8.63 -5.19
CA LYS A 412 24.43 9.39 -4.01
C LYS A 412 23.31 8.66 -3.29
N THR A 413 23.34 8.72 -1.96
CA THR A 413 22.29 8.23 -1.08
C THR A 413 21.66 9.38 -0.30
N PHE A 414 20.33 9.36 -0.11
CA PHE A 414 19.62 10.34 0.70
C PHE A 414 18.58 9.68 1.60
N LEU A 415 18.68 9.95 2.91
CA LEU A 415 17.68 9.58 3.91
C LEU A 415 16.83 10.82 4.25
N TYR A 416 15.53 10.75 3.97
CA TYR A 416 14.62 11.87 4.20
C TYR A 416 13.88 11.72 5.54
N PRO A 417 13.92 12.73 6.41
CA PRO A 417 13.24 12.66 7.70
C PRO A 417 11.72 12.75 7.54
N LYS A 418 11.00 11.98 8.37
CA LYS A 418 9.53 11.91 8.47
C LYS A 418 8.83 11.49 7.17
N LEU A 419 9.49 10.72 6.31
CA LEU A 419 8.88 10.17 5.12
C LEU A 419 8.68 8.66 5.23
N ASN A 420 7.51 8.17 4.81
CA ASN A 420 7.19 6.75 4.71
C ASN A 420 7.74 6.11 3.42
N HIS A 421 7.40 4.84 3.17
CA HIS A 421 7.78 4.09 1.97
C HIS A 421 7.42 4.79 0.65
N LEU A 422 6.25 5.46 0.60
CA LEU A 422 5.78 6.21 -0.57
C LEU A 422 6.33 7.64 -0.66
N PHE A 423 7.34 7.97 0.17
CA PHE A 423 7.89 9.32 0.30
C PHE A 423 6.87 10.38 0.71
N GLN A 424 5.86 9.98 1.49
CA GLN A 424 4.85 10.89 2.02
C GLN A 424 5.20 11.32 3.44
N PRO A 425 4.88 12.56 3.84
CA PRO A 425 5.03 13.00 5.22
C PRO A 425 4.14 12.16 6.15
N CYS A 426 4.74 11.58 7.18
CA CYS A 426 4.07 10.65 8.08
C CYS A 426 4.56 10.80 9.53
N GLU A 427 3.82 10.21 10.46
CA GLU A 427 4.22 10.18 11.88
C GLU A 427 4.90 8.85 12.22
N THR A 428 4.27 7.73 11.85
CA THR A 428 4.78 6.40 12.19
C THR A 428 5.32 5.61 11.00
N GLY A 429 4.86 5.93 9.78
CA GLY A 429 5.17 5.14 8.58
C GLY A 429 4.21 3.98 8.31
N ALA A 430 3.26 3.73 9.22
CA ALA A 430 2.27 2.68 9.06
C ALA A 430 1.43 2.86 7.80
N VAL A 431 1.16 1.75 7.08
CA VAL A 431 0.33 1.75 5.86
C VAL A 431 -1.07 2.31 6.12
N GLY A 432 -1.59 2.17 7.34
CA GLY A 432 -2.87 2.78 7.74
C GLY A 432 -2.91 4.30 7.60
N GLU A 433 -1.77 4.99 7.73
CA GLU A 433 -1.72 6.45 7.57
C GLU A 433 -1.95 6.88 6.12
N TYR A 434 -1.66 6.02 5.13
CA TYR A 434 -1.55 6.41 3.72
C TYR A 434 -2.85 7.02 3.21
N GLN A 435 -4.00 6.42 3.54
CA GLN A 435 -5.29 6.93 3.10
C GLN A 435 -5.56 8.35 3.61
N GLN A 436 -5.07 8.70 4.81
CA GLN A 436 -5.31 9.97 5.48
C GLN A 436 -4.38 11.09 5.01
N ILE A 437 -3.20 10.75 4.48
CA ILE A 437 -2.23 11.72 4.02
C ILE A 437 -2.78 12.39 2.75
N GLU A 438 -2.67 13.72 2.65
CA GLU A 438 -3.09 14.45 1.43
C GLU A 438 -1.97 14.55 0.40
N ILE A 439 -0.72 14.60 0.86
CA ILE A 439 0.48 14.67 0.02
C ILE A 439 0.76 13.30 -0.60
N THR A 440 0.71 13.22 -1.92
CA THR A 440 0.98 12.00 -2.68
C THR A 440 2.47 11.68 -2.73
N PHE A 441 3.33 12.69 -2.86
CA PHE A 441 4.78 12.50 -2.92
C PHE A 441 5.50 13.77 -2.45
N SER A 442 6.59 13.62 -1.69
CA SER A 442 7.33 14.76 -1.15
C SER A 442 7.92 15.65 -2.25
N GLU A 443 7.57 16.95 -2.24
CA GLU A 443 8.11 17.95 -3.16
C GLU A 443 9.63 18.05 -3.06
N LYS A 444 10.18 17.95 -1.84
CA LYS A 444 11.62 17.98 -1.61
C LYS A 444 12.36 16.86 -2.36
N VAL A 445 11.76 15.67 -2.38
CA VAL A 445 12.32 14.50 -3.08
C VAL A 445 12.25 14.72 -4.59
N LEU A 446 11.15 15.26 -5.11
CA LEU A 446 11.01 15.61 -6.53
C LEU A 446 12.07 16.63 -6.98
N GLU A 447 12.29 17.67 -6.18
CA GLU A 447 13.33 18.66 -6.42
C GLU A 447 14.73 18.03 -6.49
N ASP A 448 15.06 17.15 -5.56
CA ASP A 448 16.38 16.50 -5.51
C ASP A 448 16.58 15.53 -6.67
N ILE A 449 15.53 14.80 -7.11
CA ILE A 449 15.55 13.98 -8.32
C ILE A 449 15.87 14.84 -9.55
N VAL A 450 15.11 15.91 -9.79
CA VAL A 450 15.33 16.82 -10.92
C VAL A 450 16.74 17.39 -10.89
N LYS A 451 17.15 17.91 -9.73
CA LYS A 451 18.48 18.49 -9.53
C LYS A 451 19.58 17.49 -9.87
N TRP A 452 19.46 16.26 -9.37
CA TRP A 452 20.44 15.22 -9.63
C TRP A 452 20.50 14.81 -11.11
N ILE A 453 19.35 14.55 -11.75
CA ILE A 453 19.29 14.24 -13.19
C ILE A 453 19.96 15.35 -14.01
N ASN A 454 19.75 16.62 -13.63
CA ASN A 454 20.36 17.76 -14.32
C ASN A 454 21.87 17.89 -14.12
N THR A 455 22.45 17.22 -13.12
CA THR A 455 23.92 17.15 -12.96
C THR A 455 24.60 16.11 -13.86
N LEU A 456 23.84 15.13 -14.37
CA LEU A 456 24.34 14.12 -15.29
C LEU A 456 24.66 14.77 -16.64
N ARG A 457 25.87 14.52 -17.14
CA ARG A 457 26.42 15.14 -18.38
C ARG A 457 26.27 14.24 -19.57
#